data_AF-A0AB37KTE6-F1
#
_entry.id   AF-A0AB37KTE6-F1
#
_cell.length_a   1.000
_cell.length_b   1.000
_cell.length_c   1.000
_cell.angle_alpha   90.00
_cell.angle_beta   90.00
_cell.angle_gamma   90.00
#
_symmetry.space_group_name_H-M   'P 1'
#
loop_
_entity.id
_entity.type
_entity.pdbx_description
1 polymer ?
#
loop_
_entity_poly.entity_id
_entity_poly.type
_entity_poly.pdbx_seq_one_letter_code
_entity_poly.pdbx_strand_id
1 'polypeptide(L)'
;MQKFRKWIYSLCILTGLLAVCTACGKADSQPKEETTEVVTDGPVSGPEDFKRLGMIIDVASSNMVKDVSYEIKNKEIACIKFVYNGIDCQFLASAVYSDFDLAGVTNTGTGDMLVSGVQGYNATYYKLNPGRVVFWSDTNIHYCLYIYVTAEDSVVDSILPLLSFEDHYDEREDVIEHAEAESKAFAQQIITVFQNKDVNGLSEILNYPQELGSGESIANIDELMAIPADQIFTDKLLEAVGTDAIDNLRKSRDGDAWLIGSASKNIYFRMTSDGVYKIVKINN
;
A
#
# COMPACT_ATOMS: atom_id res chain seq x y z
N MET A 1 -9.70 44.80 37.12
CA MET A 1 -10.75 45.16 38.09
C MET A 1 -11.96 45.67 37.31
N GLN A 2 -13.10 44.96 37.37
CA GLN A 2 -14.48 45.37 36.96
C GLN A 2 -14.69 45.78 35.48
N LYS A 3 -15.81 45.52 34.78
CA LYS A 3 -17.09 44.80 34.97
C LYS A 3 -17.86 44.88 33.62
N PHE A 4 -18.99 44.14 33.55
CA PHE A 4 -20.18 44.22 32.66
C PHE A 4 -20.34 43.01 31.73
N ARG A 5 -21.15 41.98 32.08
CA ARG A 5 -22.65 41.83 32.04
C ARG A 5 -23.19 41.92 30.59
N LYS A 6 -24.15 41.14 30.08
CA LYS A 6 -25.05 40.02 30.45
C LYS A 6 -25.87 39.70 29.16
N TRP A 7 -26.50 38.53 29.05
CA TRP A 7 -27.83 38.20 28.43
C TRP A 7 -27.96 36.64 28.47
N ILE A 8 -28.67 36.00 29.44
CA ILE A 8 -30.12 35.65 29.55
C ILE A 8 -30.58 34.62 28.48
N TYR A 9 -30.67 33.31 28.75
CA TYR A 9 -31.66 32.43 29.45
C TYR A 9 -32.80 31.85 28.58
N SER A 10 -32.95 30.52 28.61
CA SER A 10 -34.16 29.66 28.62
C SER A 10 -33.83 28.31 27.94
N LEU A 11 -34.29 27.13 28.36
CA LEU A 11 -35.59 26.77 28.94
C LEU A 11 -35.47 25.41 29.67
N CYS A 12 -36.19 25.27 30.79
CA CYS A 12 -36.32 24.07 31.61
C CYS A 12 -37.19 22.98 30.95
N ILE A 13 -37.09 21.72 31.43
CA ILE A 13 -38.22 20.95 32.00
C ILE A 13 -37.69 19.78 32.84
N LEU A 14 -38.37 19.59 33.96
CA LEU A 14 -38.14 18.70 35.09
C LEU A 14 -39.04 17.45 34.99
N THR A 15 -38.68 16.41 35.75
CA THR A 15 -39.49 15.30 36.30
C THR A 15 -39.73 14.03 35.50
N GLY A 16 -39.46 12.89 36.17
CA GLY A 16 -39.95 11.58 35.77
C GLY A 16 -39.40 10.39 36.56
N LEU A 17 -39.79 10.27 37.84
CA LEU A 17 -39.92 9.07 38.69
C LEU A 17 -38.91 7.90 38.68
N LEU A 18 -38.44 7.60 39.90
CA LEU A 18 -38.05 6.27 40.38
C LEU A 18 -39.16 5.22 40.18
N ALA A 19 -38.79 4.05 39.67
CA ALA A 19 -39.44 2.79 39.97
C ALA A 19 -38.39 1.68 40.04
N VAL A 20 -38.15 1.18 41.25
CA VAL A 20 -37.43 -0.06 41.51
C VAL A 20 -38.40 -1.21 41.24
N CYS A 21 -38.09 -2.04 40.25
CA CYS A 21 -38.65 -3.38 40.12
C CYS A 21 -37.49 -4.36 39.88
N THR A 22 -37.14 -5.09 40.92
CA THR A 22 -36.39 -6.34 40.84
C THR A 22 -37.25 -7.39 40.12
N ALA A 23 -36.79 -7.86 38.95
CA ALA A 23 -37.30 -9.08 38.34
C ALA A 23 -36.14 -9.80 37.62
N CYS A 24 -35.87 -11.03 38.06
CA CYS A 24 -34.95 -11.97 37.43
C CYS A 24 -35.33 -12.21 35.97
N GLY A 25 -34.34 -12.20 35.06
CA GLY A 25 -34.55 -12.68 33.70
C GLY A 25 -33.38 -12.47 32.77
N LYS A 26 -32.64 -13.57 32.53
CA LYS A 26 -31.79 -13.88 31.37
C LYS A 26 -30.51 -13.05 31.16
N ALA A 27 -29.40 -13.78 31.14
CA ALA A 27 -28.13 -13.34 30.63
C ALA A 27 -28.22 -13.19 29.10
N ASP A 28 -28.46 -11.97 28.62
CA ASP A 28 -28.13 -11.61 27.26
C ASP A 28 -26.64 -11.24 27.24
N SER A 29 -25.83 -12.19 26.79
CA SER A 29 -24.44 -11.94 26.41
C SER A 29 -24.46 -11.19 25.09
N GLN A 30 -24.47 -9.85 25.16
CA GLN A 30 -24.06 -9.05 24.01
C GLN A 30 -22.62 -9.42 23.63
N PRO A 31 -22.28 -9.56 22.34
CA PRO A 31 -20.90 -9.66 21.94
C PRO A 31 -20.19 -8.39 22.41
N LYS A 32 -19.13 -8.53 23.18
CA LYS A 32 -18.15 -7.46 23.32
C LYS A 32 -17.58 -7.23 21.92
N GLU A 33 -18.00 -6.15 21.27
CA GLU A 33 -17.14 -5.50 20.28
C GLU A 33 -15.90 -5.01 21.06
N GLU A 34 -14.89 -5.87 21.14
CA GLU A 34 -13.54 -5.41 21.35
C GLU A 34 -13.18 -4.62 20.10
N THR A 35 -13.44 -3.32 20.15
CA THR A 35 -12.75 -2.35 19.30
C THR A 35 -11.29 -2.43 19.72
N THR A 36 -10.54 -3.32 19.06
CA THR A 36 -9.09 -3.38 19.19
C THR A 36 -8.60 -2.03 18.68
N GLU A 37 -8.21 -1.13 19.60
CA GLU A 37 -7.57 0.13 19.20
C GLU A 37 -6.34 -0.25 18.39
N VAL A 38 -6.37 0.09 17.10
CA VAL A 38 -5.24 -0.13 16.21
C VAL A 38 -4.10 0.73 16.75
N VAL A 39 -3.07 0.08 17.32
CA VAL A 39 -1.88 0.77 17.83
C VAL A 39 -1.23 1.47 16.67
N THR A 40 -1.36 2.80 16.59
CA THR A 40 -0.80 3.57 15.48
C THR A 40 0.65 3.96 15.72
N ASP A 41 1.12 3.98 16.96
CA ASP A 41 2.48 4.34 17.35
C ASP A 41 2.78 3.71 18.73
N GLY A 42 4.02 3.26 18.94
CA GLY A 42 4.48 2.63 20.18
C GLY A 42 4.71 1.12 20.09
N PRO A 43 4.92 0.44 21.25
CA PRO A 43 5.24 -0.97 21.30
C PRO A 43 4.14 -1.86 20.72
N VAL A 44 4.54 -2.91 20.00
CA VAL A 44 3.64 -3.92 19.41
C VAL A 44 4.09 -5.34 19.79
N SER A 45 3.24 -6.33 19.51
CA SER A 45 3.44 -7.70 20.00
C SER A 45 4.42 -8.50 19.14
N GLY A 46 4.49 -8.20 17.85
CA GLY A 46 5.39 -8.91 16.93
C GLY A 46 5.31 -8.46 15.48
N PRO A 47 5.95 -9.20 14.56
CA PRO A 47 6.05 -8.86 13.14
C PRO A 47 4.71 -8.65 12.43
N GLU A 48 3.68 -9.43 12.80
CA GLU A 48 2.34 -9.34 12.20
C GLU A 48 1.69 -7.96 12.37
N ASP A 49 2.04 -7.23 13.44
CA ASP A 49 1.52 -5.89 13.69
C ASP A 49 2.05 -4.86 12.67
N PHE A 50 3.13 -5.18 11.94
CA PHE A 50 3.68 -4.34 10.87
C PHE A 50 2.99 -4.54 9.53
N LYS A 51 2.17 -5.59 9.37
CA LYS A 51 1.49 -5.88 8.09
C LYS A 51 0.67 -4.71 7.57
N ARG A 52 0.06 -3.93 8.48
CA ARG A 52 -0.68 -2.70 8.16
C ARG A 52 0.17 -1.58 7.54
N LEU A 53 1.49 -1.62 7.74
CA LEU A 53 2.44 -0.70 7.12
C LEU A 53 2.88 -1.18 5.73
N GLY A 54 2.39 -2.35 5.30
CA GLY A 54 2.75 -2.98 4.04
C GLY A 54 4.04 -3.78 4.09
N MET A 55 4.43 -4.27 5.27
CA MET A 55 5.65 -5.06 5.42
C MET A 55 5.56 -6.04 6.58
N ILE A 56 6.32 -7.12 6.49
CA ILE A 56 6.64 -7.95 7.65
C ILE A 56 8.16 -7.94 7.77
N ILE A 57 8.67 -7.54 8.93
CA ILE A 57 10.10 -7.65 9.25
C ILE A 57 10.29 -8.41 10.55
N ASP A 58 11.34 -9.20 10.65
CA ASP A 58 11.69 -9.91 11.88
C ASP A 58 13.20 -10.17 12.01
N VAL A 59 13.63 -10.62 13.20
CA VAL A 59 14.95 -11.13 13.49
C VAL A 59 14.85 -12.56 14.03
N ALA A 60 15.56 -13.48 13.37
CA ALA A 60 15.55 -14.89 13.71
C ALA A 60 16.04 -15.14 15.15
N SER A 61 15.33 -16.03 15.85
CA SER A 61 15.73 -16.50 17.16
C SER A 61 17.07 -17.25 17.08
N SER A 62 18.05 -16.83 17.86
CA SER A 62 19.32 -17.55 18.04
C SER A 62 19.87 -17.34 19.45
N ASN A 63 20.87 -18.12 19.85
CA ASN A 63 21.57 -17.91 21.12
C ASN A 63 22.33 -16.57 21.19
N MET A 64 22.58 -15.94 20.04
CA MET A 64 23.29 -14.66 19.92
C MET A 64 22.33 -13.46 19.98
N VAL A 65 21.04 -13.65 19.68
CA VAL A 65 20.02 -12.59 19.64
C VAL A 65 19.23 -12.60 20.95
N LYS A 66 19.15 -11.44 21.61
CA LYS A 66 18.46 -11.25 22.89
C LYS A 66 17.67 -9.94 22.88
N ASP A 67 16.80 -9.80 23.88
CA ASP A 67 16.08 -8.55 24.19
C ASP A 67 15.35 -7.95 22.98
N VAL A 68 14.72 -8.82 22.18
CA VAL A 68 13.96 -8.43 21.00
C VAL A 68 12.69 -7.70 21.43
N SER A 69 12.47 -6.52 20.85
CA SER A 69 11.24 -5.74 21.04
C SER A 69 10.82 -5.09 19.73
N TYR A 70 9.50 -4.97 19.56
CA TYR A 70 8.85 -4.46 18.36
C TYR A 70 8.15 -3.15 18.69
N GLU A 71 8.29 -2.17 17.81
CA GLU A 71 7.72 -0.84 17.97
C GLU A 71 7.34 -0.29 16.60
N ILE A 72 6.21 0.41 16.53
CA ILE A 72 5.88 1.28 15.40
C ILE A 72 6.24 2.70 15.79
N LYS A 73 7.04 3.37 14.96
CA LYS A 73 7.49 4.75 15.17
C LYS A 73 6.95 5.65 14.09
N ASN A 74 6.60 6.89 14.45
CA ASN A 74 6.11 7.91 13.53
C ASN A 74 4.97 7.38 12.63
N LYS A 75 4.17 6.43 13.15
CA LYS A 75 3.08 5.71 12.48
C LYS A 75 3.44 4.83 11.29
N GLU A 76 4.59 5.01 10.66
CA GLU A 76 4.95 4.39 9.36
C GLU A 76 6.29 3.65 9.38
N ILE A 77 6.96 3.57 10.54
CA ILE A 77 8.26 2.91 10.68
C ILE A 77 8.10 1.67 11.53
N ALA A 78 8.30 0.49 10.94
CA ALA A 78 8.50 -0.73 11.68
C ALA A 78 9.90 -0.71 12.30
N CYS A 79 10.01 -0.93 13.61
CA CYS A 79 11.26 -0.89 14.35
C CYS A 79 11.42 -2.12 15.23
N ILE A 80 12.48 -2.89 14.98
CA ILE A 80 12.91 -4.00 15.82
C ILE A 80 14.19 -3.59 16.54
N LYS A 81 14.16 -3.58 17.87
CA LYS A 81 15.35 -3.43 18.71
C LYS A 81 15.76 -4.80 19.21
N PHE A 82 17.04 -5.13 19.12
CA PHE A 82 17.58 -6.39 19.60
C PHE A 82 19.05 -6.25 19.97
N VAL A 83 19.55 -7.19 20.78
CA VAL A 83 20.94 -7.28 21.18
C VAL A 83 21.58 -8.49 20.52
N TYR A 84 22.58 -8.28 19.66
CA TYR A 84 23.36 -9.34 19.02
C TYR A 84 24.72 -9.49 19.70
N ASN A 85 24.99 -10.59 20.38
CA ASN A 85 26.26 -10.85 21.08
C ASN A 85 26.71 -9.69 22.00
N GLY A 86 25.75 -9.01 22.65
CA GLY A 86 26.00 -7.86 23.51
C GLY A 86 26.09 -6.51 22.78
N ILE A 87 25.78 -6.48 21.48
CA ILE A 87 25.76 -5.27 20.65
C ILE A 87 24.31 -4.86 20.38
N ASP A 88 23.97 -3.62 20.75
CA ASP A 88 22.66 -3.05 20.44
C ASP A 88 22.51 -2.82 18.94
N CYS A 89 21.38 -3.28 18.40
CA CYS A 89 21.01 -3.19 16.99
C CYS A 89 19.58 -2.66 16.85
N GLN A 90 19.32 -1.94 15.75
CA GLN A 90 17.97 -1.59 15.29
C GLN A 90 17.80 -2.00 13.83
N PHE A 91 16.77 -2.78 13.55
CA PHE A 91 16.33 -3.07 12.19
C PHE A 91 15.03 -2.30 11.93
N LEU A 92 15.05 -1.45 10.90
CA LEU A 92 14.00 -0.50 10.59
C LEU A 92 13.53 -0.69 9.15
N ALA A 93 12.24 -0.49 8.92
CA ALA A 93 11.65 -0.52 7.59
C ALA A 93 10.52 0.50 7.44
N SER A 94 10.35 1.05 6.24
CA SER A 94 9.21 1.91 5.90
C SER A 94 8.99 2.00 4.38
N ALA A 95 7.73 2.16 3.99
CA ALA A 95 7.33 2.49 2.62
C ALA A 95 7.29 4.01 2.36
N VAL A 96 7.39 4.83 3.41
CA VAL A 96 7.17 6.28 3.36
C VAL A 96 8.47 7.05 3.53
N TYR A 97 9.37 6.54 4.37
CA TYR A 97 10.63 7.18 4.70
C TYR A 97 11.78 6.62 3.88
N SER A 98 12.69 7.49 3.47
CA SER A 98 13.93 7.05 2.84
C SER A 98 14.81 6.29 3.83
N ASP A 99 15.73 5.50 3.30
CA ASP A 99 16.75 4.78 4.08
C ASP A 99 17.54 5.71 5.03
N PHE A 100 17.90 6.92 4.59
CA PHE A 100 18.57 7.92 5.44
C PHE A 100 17.69 8.46 6.57
N ASP A 101 16.40 8.72 6.29
CA ASP A 101 15.44 9.16 7.30
C ASP A 101 15.24 8.09 8.38
N LEU A 102 15.18 6.82 7.97
CA LEU A 102 15.05 5.68 8.88
C LEU A 102 16.21 5.62 9.88
N ALA A 103 17.44 5.73 9.40
CA ALA A 103 18.62 5.70 10.26
C ALA A 103 18.88 7.01 11.03
N GLY A 104 18.16 8.08 10.71
CA GLY A 104 18.38 9.41 11.31
C GLY A 104 19.77 9.97 11.00
N VAL A 105 20.32 9.66 9.82
CA VAL A 105 21.66 10.13 9.40
C VAL A 105 21.58 11.08 8.22
N THR A 106 22.46 12.06 8.16
CA THR A 106 22.54 12.97 7.01
C THR A 106 23.35 12.35 5.88
N ASN A 107 22.77 12.26 4.69
CA ASN A 107 23.51 11.87 3.49
C ASN A 107 24.51 12.96 3.10
N THR A 108 25.79 12.69 3.28
CA THR A 108 26.88 13.62 2.93
C THR A 108 27.56 13.27 1.61
N GLY A 109 27.19 12.16 0.97
CA GLY A 109 27.77 11.68 -0.29
C GLY A 109 29.24 11.23 -0.24
N THR A 110 29.86 11.21 0.95
CA THR A 110 31.32 11.01 1.12
C THR A 110 31.69 9.78 1.96
N GLY A 111 30.88 8.71 1.94
CA GLY A 111 31.17 7.47 2.65
C GLY A 111 32.06 6.50 1.87
N ASP A 112 32.79 5.63 2.58
CA ASP A 112 33.38 4.41 2.03
C ASP A 112 32.25 3.44 1.68
N MET A 113 31.64 3.65 0.51
CA MET A 113 30.51 2.88 0.03
C MET A 113 30.98 1.51 -0.44
N LEU A 114 30.69 0.48 0.35
CA LEU A 114 30.76 -0.91 -0.13
C LEU A 114 29.38 -1.30 -0.64
N VAL A 115 29.31 -1.79 -1.87
CA VAL A 115 28.10 -2.36 -2.46
C VAL A 115 28.20 -3.88 -2.33
N SER A 116 27.26 -4.48 -1.62
CA SER A 116 27.11 -5.93 -1.47
C SER A 116 25.65 -6.32 -1.68
N GLY A 117 25.32 -7.61 -1.52
CA GLY A 117 23.96 -8.12 -1.59
C GLY A 117 23.41 -8.47 -0.21
N VAL A 118 22.20 -8.01 0.11
CA VAL A 118 21.39 -8.53 1.22
C VAL A 118 20.23 -9.29 0.60
N GLN A 119 20.26 -10.63 0.68
CA GLN A 119 19.21 -11.50 0.18
C GLN A 119 18.79 -11.24 -1.28
N GLY A 120 19.74 -10.83 -2.13
CA GLY A 120 19.52 -10.52 -3.55
C GLY A 120 19.31 -9.04 -3.86
N TYR A 121 19.16 -8.17 -2.86
CA TYR A 121 19.03 -6.74 -3.02
C TYR A 121 20.38 -6.03 -2.90
N ASN A 122 20.57 -4.99 -3.71
CA ASN A 122 21.76 -4.14 -3.60
C ASN A 122 21.73 -3.40 -2.26
N ALA A 123 22.80 -3.53 -1.50
CA ALA A 123 22.94 -2.93 -0.19
C ALA A 123 24.16 -2.02 -0.11
N THR A 124 24.01 -0.94 0.64
CA THR A 124 25.01 0.11 0.82
C THR A 124 25.44 0.16 2.27
N TYR A 125 26.75 0.06 2.53
CA TYR A 125 27.30 -0.01 3.87
C TYR A 125 28.02 1.30 4.21
N TYR A 126 27.74 1.83 5.40
CA TYR A 126 28.37 3.04 5.92
C TYR A 126 28.99 2.78 7.29
N LYS A 127 30.15 3.39 7.50
CA LYS A 127 30.79 3.51 8.82
C LYS A 127 30.35 4.80 9.48
N LEU A 128 29.90 4.70 10.73
CA LEU A 128 29.56 5.83 11.57
C LEU A 128 30.59 5.93 12.70
N ASN A 129 30.68 7.10 13.35
CA ASN A 129 31.54 7.31 14.50
C ASN A 129 30.72 7.68 15.74
N PRO A 130 30.39 6.73 16.63
CA PRO A 130 30.54 5.26 16.47
C PRO A 130 29.43 4.68 15.58
N GLY A 131 29.59 3.43 15.15
CA GLY A 131 28.49 2.65 14.56
C GLY A 131 28.70 2.15 13.14
N ARG A 132 27.70 1.41 12.66
CA ARG A 132 27.55 0.98 11.27
C ARG A 132 26.09 1.15 10.87
N VAL A 133 25.85 1.50 9.62
CA VAL A 133 24.51 1.41 9.04
C VAL A 133 24.58 0.74 7.68
N VAL A 134 23.60 -0.12 7.42
CA VAL A 134 23.40 -0.80 6.13
C VAL A 134 22.04 -0.39 5.61
N PHE A 135 21.99 0.04 4.35
CA PHE A 135 20.77 0.39 3.65
C PHE A 135 20.53 -0.54 2.49
N TRP A 136 19.29 -0.97 2.30
CA TRP A 136 18.85 -1.63 1.09
C TRP A 136 17.37 -1.32 0.87
N SER A 137 16.87 -1.66 -0.29
CA SER A 137 15.46 -1.48 -0.63
C SER A 137 15.02 -2.61 -1.53
N ASP A 138 13.76 -2.99 -1.41
CA ASP A 138 13.08 -3.72 -2.47
C ASP A 138 12.39 -2.74 -3.43
N THR A 139 11.22 -3.09 -3.95
CA THR A 139 10.46 -2.23 -4.87
C THR A 139 9.80 -1.06 -4.14
N ASN A 140 9.22 -1.29 -2.96
CA ASN A 140 8.35 -0.33 -2.28
C ASN A 140 8.84 0.05 -0.88
N ILE A 141 9.68 -0.78 -0.27
CA ILE A 141 10.09 -0.68 1.13
C ILE A 141 11.59 -0.38 1.22
N HIS A 142 11.90 0.62 2.03
CA HIS A 142 13.26 0.96 2.41
C HIS A 142 13.61 0.32 3.75
N TYR A 143 14.82 -0.21 3.85
CA TYR A 143 15.31 -0.92 5.02
C TYR A 143 16.61 -0.31 5.52
N CYS A 144 16.79 -0.29 6.84
CA CYS A 144 18.11 -0.07 7.42
C CYS A 144 18.39 -0.93 8.64
N LEU A 145 19.62 -1.42 8.73
CA LEU A 145 20.18 -2.01 9.95
C LEU A 145 21.15 -1.01 10.56
N TYR A 146 20.85 -0.54 11.77
CA TYR A 146 21.73 0.31 12.56
C TYR A 146 22.42 -0.51 13.66
N ILE A 147 23.74 -0.38 13.77
CA ILE A 147 24.56 -1.00 14.80
C ILE A 147 25.25 0.13 15.58
N TYR A 148 25.01 0.22 16.89
CA TYR A 148 25.39 1.39 17.70
C TYR A 148 26.87 1.47 18.09
N VAL A 149 27.68 0.51 17.68
CA VAL A 149 29.11 0.45 17.99
C VAL A 149 29.95 0.33 16.73
N THR A 150 31.20 0.77 16.78
CA THR A 150 32.16 0.49 15.72
C THR A 150 32.32 -1.03 15.59
N ALA A 151 31.96 -1.57 14.43
CA ALA A 151 31.98 -3.00 14.14
C ALA A 151 32.68 -3.26 12.81
N GLU A 152 33.43 -4.37 12.76
CA GLU A 152 34.05 -4.89 11.53
C GLU A 152 32.98 -5.43 10.58
N ASP A 153 33.30 -5.53 9.28
CA ASP A 153 32.37 -6.03 8.25
C ASP A 153 31.86 -7.44 8.59
N SER A 154 32.70 -8.30 9.17
CA SER A 154 32.33 -9.65 9.59
C SER A 154 31.21 -9.70 10.64
N VAL A 155 31.08 -8.68 11.48
CA VAL A 155 29.97 -8.59 12.45
C VAL A 155 28.68 -8.27 11.71
N VAL A 156 28.72 -7.33 10.76
CA VAL A 156 27.57 -6.97 9.93
C VAL A 156 27.10 -8.19 9.13
N ASP A 157 28.03 -8.88 8.47
CA ASP A 157 27.77 -10.09 7.67
C ASP A 157 27.21 -11.25 8.51
N SER A 158 27.45 -11.27 9.82
CA SER A 158 26.90 -12.27 10.73
C SER A 158 25.48 -11.96 11.22
N ILE A 159 25.06 -10.69 11.16
CA ILE A 159 23.72 -10.24 11.58
C ILE A 159 22.74 -10.32 10.41
N LEU A 160 23.14 -9.89 9.21
CA LEU A 160 22.25 -9.80 8.05
C LEU A 160 21.48 -11.09 7.70
N PRO A 161 22.08 -12.30 7.79
CA PRO A 161 21.35 -13.55 7.54
C PRO A 161 20.27 -13.87 8.59
N LEU A 162 20.25 -13.17 9.73
CA LEU A 162 19.24 -13.33 10.76
C LEU A 162 18.01 -12.45 10.52
N LEU A 163 18.08 -11.47 9.62
CA LEU A 163 16.96 -10.58 9.33
C LEU A 163 16.03 -11.23 8.31
N SER A 164 14.72 -11.08 8.48
CA SER A 164 13.73 -11.42 7.45
C SER A 164 12.89 -10.20 7.13
N PHE A 165 12.50 -10.06 5.87
CA PHE A 165 11.66 -8.98 5.40
C PHE A 165 10.83 -9.42 4.20
N GLU A 166 9.55 -9.01 4.19
CA GLU A 166 8.58 -9.30 3.14
C GLU A 166 7.84 -8.01 2.77
N ASP A 167 7.72 -7.76 1.45
CA ASP A 167 6.94 -6.66 0.89
C ASP A 167 5.47 -7.05 0.82
N HIS A 168 4.63 -6.31 1.55
CA HIS A 168 3.17 -6.41 1.54
C HIS A 168 2.55 -5.05 1.20
N TYR A 169 3.26 -4.17 0.50
CA TYR A 169 2.83 -2.79 0.24
C TYR A 169 1.45 -2.73 -0.43
N ASP A 170 1.21 -3.62 -1.41
CA ASP A 170 -0.06 -3.73 -2.12
C ASP A 170 -1.23 -4.25 -1.24
N GLU A 171 -0.94 -4.73 -0.03
CA GLU A 171 -1.94 -5.15 0.96
C GLU A 171 -2.34 -4.02 1.93
N ARG A 172 -1.72 -2.84 1.83
CA ARG A 172 -2.12 -1.67 2.63
C ARG A 172 -3.51 -1.17 2.21
N GLU A 173 -4.32 -0.82 3.20
CA GLU A 173 -5.68 -0.32 2.97
C GLU A 173 -5.69 0.96 2.12
N ASP A 174 -4.82 1.91 2.40
CA ASP A 174 -4.72 3.18 1.65
C ASP A 174 -4.24 2.98 0.21
N VAL A 175 -3.35 2.02 -0.03
CA VAL A 175 -2.89 1.64 -1.38
C VAL A 175 -4.02 0.99 -2.16
N ILE A 176 -4.77 0.08 -1.53
CA ILE A 176 -5.93 -0.57 -2.15
C ILE A 176 -7.00 0.47 -2.51
N GLU A 177 -7.37 1.35 -1.57
CA GLU A 177 -8.36 2.41 -1.78
C GLU A 177 -7.94 3.34 -2.92
N HIS A 178 -6.66 3.72 -2.96
CA HIS A 178 -6.14 4.57 -4.03
C HIS A 178 -6.24 3.88 -5.39
N ALA A 179 -5.80 2.61 -5.50
CA ALA A 179 -5.89 1.83 -6.73
C ALA A 179 -7.35 1.64 -7.19
N GLU A 180 -8.29 1.45 -6.26
CA GLU A 180 -9.72 1.39 -6.56
C GLU A 180 -10.27 2.72 -7.08
N ALA A 181 -9.88 3.84 -6.46
CA ALA A 181 -10.29 5.17 -6.91
C ALA A 181 -9.75 5.51 -8.31
N GLU A 182 -8.47 5.24 -8.58
CA GLU A 182 -7.85 5.48 -9.89
C GLU A 182 -8.42 4.57 -10.97
N SER A 183 -8.60 3.28 -10.67
CA SER A 183 -9.21 2.35 -11.62
C SER A 183 -10.65 2.75 -11.98
N LYS A 184 -11.41 3.27 -11.01
CA LYS A 184 -12.75 3.83 -11.26
C LYS A 184 -12.71 5.08 -12.14
N ALA A 185 -11.75 5.98 -11.90
CA ALA A 185 -11.56 7.17 -12.73
C ALA A 185 -11.20 6.79 -14.18
N PHE A 186 -10.30 5.82 -14.36
CA PHE A 186 -9.93 5.35 -15.69
C PHE A 186 -11.08 4.59 -16.39
N ALA A 187 -11.83 3.75 -15.66
CA ALA A 187 -13.03 3.11 -16.19
C ALA A 187 -14.04 4.15 -16.70
N GLN A 188 -14.23 5.26 -15.99
CA GLN A 188 -15.10 6.35 -16.43
C GLN A 188 -14.58 7.00 -17.72
N GLN A 189 -13.26 7.17 -17.87
CA GLN A 189 -12.64 7.64 -19.11
C GLN A 189 -12.90 6.68 -20.28
N ILE A 190 -12.75 5.37 -20.06
CA ILE A 190 -13.10 4.35 -21.07
C ILE A 190 -14.56 4.50 -21.48
N ILE A 191 -15.49 4.56 -20.52
CA ILE A 191 -16.93 4.72 -20.82
C ILE A 191 -17.16 5.97 -21.67
N THR A 192 -16.57 7.12 -21.32
CA THR A 192 -16.70 8.35 -22.10
C THR A 192 -16.18 8.19 -23.54
N VAL A 193 -15.00 7.58 -23.72
CA VAL A 193 -14.42 7.31 -25.05
C VAL A 193 -15.37 6.44 -25.89
N PHE A 194 -15.91 5.38 -25.30
CA PHE A 194 -16.80 4.45 -25.99
C PHE A 194 -18.16 5.07 -26.31
N GLN A 195 -18.79 5.76 -25.37
CA GLN A 195 -20.09 6.43 -25.59
C GLN A 195 -20.00 7.51 -26.68
N ASN A 196 -18.86 8.20 -26.78
CA ASN A 196 -18.61 9.21 -27.81
C ASN A 196 -18.12 8.62 -29.15
N LYS A 197 -17.86 7.31 -29.21
CA LYS A 197 -17.19 6.64 -30.35
C LYS A 197 -15.89 7.35 -30.75
N ASP A 198 -15.13 7.77 -29.75
CA ASP A 198 -13.95 8.61 -29.92
C ASP A 198 -12.70 7.77 -30.20
N VAL A 199 -12.39 7.56 -31.48
CA VAL A 199 -11.20 6.80 -31.90
C VAL A 199 -9.89 7.49 -31.45
N ASN A 200 -9.86 8.81 -31.41
CA ASN A 200 -8.66 9.55 -31.00
C ASN A 200 -8.42 9.36 -29.49
N GLY A 201 -9.45 9.54 -28.66
CA GLY A 201 -9.36 9.26 -27.23
C GLY A 201 -9.00 7.81 -26.94
N LEU A 202 -9.54 6.86 -27.71
CA LEU A 202 -9.17 5.44 -27.61
C LEU A 202 -7.68 5.22 -27.91
N SER A 203 -7.13 5.93 -28.90
CA SER A 203 -5.74 5.79 -29.31
C SER A 203 -4.74 6.16 -28.21
N GLU A 204 -5.12 7.08 -27.32
CA GLU A 204 -4.30 7.55 -26.21
C GLU A 204 -4.31 6.57 -25.03
N ILE A 205 -5.38 5.80 -24.85
CA ILE A 205 -5.57 4.94 -23.69
C ILE A 205 -5.32 3.45 -23.97
N LEU A 206 -5.01 3.06 -25.21
CA LEU A 206 -4.61 1.69 -25.57
C LEU A 206 -3.12 1.43 -25.29
N ASN A 207 -2.81 0.19 -24.87
CA ASN A 207 -1.44 -0.27 -24.66
C ASN A 207 -0.89 -1.07 -25.85
N TYR A 208 -0.45 -0.43 -26.92
CA TYR A 208 0.00 -1.14 -28.13
C TYR A 208 1.16 -2.13 -27.90
N PRO A 209 1.23 -3.26 -28.65
CA PRO A 209 0.23 -3.77 -29.58
C PRO A 209 -0.99 -4.38 -28.86
N GLN A 210 -2.17 -4.38 -29.49
CA GLN A 210 -3.43 -4.86 -28.89
C GLN A 210 -4.32 -5.66 -29.83
N GLU A 211 -4.98 -6.69 -29.30
CA GLU A 211 -6.03 -7.44 -30.01
C GLU A 211 -7.41 -6.81 -29.72
N LEU A 212 -8.18 -6.56 -30.78
CA LEU A 212 -9.51 -5.91 -30.69
C LEU A 212 -10.69 -6.91 -30.68
N GLY A 213 -10.43 -8.20 -30.45
CA GLY A 213 -11.45 -9.24 -30.27
C GLY A 213 -11.84 -10.03 -31.53
N SER A 214 -11.27 -9.70 -32.70
CA SER A 214 -11.47 -10.43 -33.97
C SER A 214 -10.31 -11.36 -34.35
N GLY A 215 -9.29 -11.49 -33.51
CA GLY A 215 -8.01 -12.14 -33.85
C GLY A 215 -7.03 -11.24 -34.60
N GLU A 216 -7.44 -10.01 -34.96
CA GLU A 216 -6.54 -9.00 -35.52
C GLU A 216 -5.89 -8.18 -34.40
N SER A 217 -4.57 -8.09 -34.46
CA SER A 217 -3.77 -7.24 -33.57
C SER A 217 -3.39 -5.95 -34.29
N ILE A 218 -3.55 -4.83 -33.62
CA ILE A 218 -3.06 -3.52 -34.05
C ILE A 218 -1.74 -3.22 -33.34
N ALA A 219 -0.73 -2.79 -34.08
CA ALA A 219 0.60 -2.51 -33.56
C ALA A 219 0.81 -1.04 -33.15
N ASN A 220 0.00 -0.12 -33.67
CA ASN A 220 0.20 1.33 -33.50
C ASN A 220 -1.08 2.13 -33.78
N ILE A 221 -0.99 3.44 -33.58
CA ILE A 221 -2.08 4.40 -33.79
C ILE A 221 -2.56 4.40 -35.25
N ASP A 222 -1.65 4.36 -36.23
CA ASP A 222 -2.04 4.41 -37.65
C ASP A 222 -2.90 3.20 -38.05
N GLU A 223 -2.55 2.01 -37.54
CA GLU A 223 -3.34 0.79 -37.73
C GLU A 223 -4.71 0.87 -37.05
N LEU A 224 -4.79 1.44 -35.84
CA LEU A 224 -6.09 1.70 -35.19
C LEU A 224 -6.95 2.65 -36.02
N MET A 225 -6.39 3.76 -36.50
CA MET A 225 -7.10 4.80 -37.24
C MET A 225 -7.57 4.32 -38.62
N ALA A 226 -6.99 3.23 -39.14
CA ALA A 226 -7.43 2.59 -40.38
C ALA A 226 -8.68 1.71 -40.21
N ILE A 227 -9.04 1.33 -38.98
CA ILE A 227 -10.20 0.49 -38.71
C ILE A 227 -11.47 1.37 -38.70
N PRO A 228 -12.53 0.99 -39.43
CA PRO A 228 -13.81 1.68 -39.35
C PRO A 228 -14.35 1.74 -37.92
N ALA A 229 -14.77 2.92 -37.48
CA ALA A 229 -15.19 3.15 -36.09
C ALA A 229 -16.35 2.22 -35.64
N ASP A 230 -17.23 1.82 -36.55
CA ASP A 230 -18.33 0.87 -36.28
C ASP A 230 -17.87 -0.57 -36.02
N GLN A 231 -16.65 -0.93 -36.46
CA GLN A 231 -16.02 -2.20 -36.13
C GLN A 231 -15.36 -2.20 -34.75
N ILE A 232 -14.87 -1.04 -34.31
CA ILE A 232 -14.32 -0.84 -32.96
C ILE A 232 -15.46 -0.73 -31.94
N PHE A 233 -16.40 0.19 -32.18
CA PHE A 233 -17.50 0.54 -31.29
C PHE A 233 -18.79 -0.17 -31.70
N THR A 234 -18.79 -1.51 -31.63
CA THR A 234 -19.97 -2.30 -31.99
C THR A 234 -21.11 -2.07 -31.02
N ASP A 235 -22.35 -2.20 -31.49
CA ASP A 235 -23.55 -2.00 -30.65
C ASP A 235 -23.53 -2.87 -29.39
N LYS A 236 -23.04 -4.12 -29.50
CA LYS A 236 -22.94 -5.06 -28.37
C LYS A 236 -21.92 -4.60 -27.33
N LEU A 237 -20.78 -4.07 -27.77
CA LEU A 237 -19.75 -3.59 -26.85
C LEU A 237 -20.17 -2.26 -26.21
N LEU A 238 -20.83 -1.37 -26.97
CA LEU A 238 -21.40 -0.12 -26.44
C LEU A 238 -22.50 -0.36 -25.40
N GLU A 239 -23.35 -1.36 -25.62
CA GLU A 239 -24.36 -1.79 -24.64
C GLU A 239 -23.69 -2.33 -23.38
N ALA A 240 -22.66 -3.16 -23.53
CA ALA A 240 -21.94 -3.74 -22.40
C ALA A 240 -21.13 -2.69 -21.61
N VAL A 241 -20.56 -1.69 -22.28
CA VAL A 241 -19.77 -0.59 -21.69
C VAL A 241 -20.61 0.69 -21.67
N GLY A 242 -21.87 0.55 -21.26
CA GLY A 242 -22.80 1.65 -20.99
C GLY A 242 -22.38 2.52 -19.80
N THR A 243 -23.16 3.56 -19.51
CA THR A 243 -22.94 4.43 -18.33
C THR A 243 -22.90 3.65 -17.03
N ASP A 244 -23.71 2.61 -16.93
CA ASP A 244 -23.87 1.81 -15.72
C ASP A 244 -22.81 0.69 -15.62
N ALA A 245 -21.90 0.60 -16.61
CA ALA A 245 -20.81 -0.38 -16.59
C ALA A 245 -19.83 -0.16 -15.44
N ILE A 246 -19.78 1.06 -14.89
CA ILE A 246 -18.95 1.41 -13.74
C ILE A 246 -19.34 0.62 -12.48
N ASP A 247 -20.63 0.29 -12.32
CA ASP A 247 -21.13 -0.49 -11.18
C ASP A 247 -20.70 -1.96 -11.25
N ASN A 248 -20.22 -2.40 -12.42
CA ASN A 248 -19.69 -3.74 -12.67
C ASN A 248 -18.15 -3.78 -12.77
N LEU A 249 -17.47 -2.69 -12.40
CA LEU A 249 -16.01 -2.64 -12.28
C LEU A 249 -15.55 -3.72 -11.30
N ARG A 250 -14.60 -4.55 -11.75
CA ARG A 250 -14.08 -5.66 -10.96
C ARG A 250 -12.66 -6.01 -11.39
N LYS A 251 -11.91 -6.63 -10.49
CA LYS A 251 -10.62 -7.24 -10.84
C LYS A 251 -10.82 -8.49 -11.70
N SER A 252 -9.82 -8.78 -12.53
CA SER A 252 -9.66 -10.05 -13.24
C SER A 252 -9.48 -11.20 -12.23
N ARG A 253 -9.58 -12.43 -12.69
CA ARG A 253 -9.50 -13.61 -11.82
C ARG A 253 -8.11 -13.77 -11.17
N ASP A 254 -7.09 -13.36 -11.89
CA ASP A 254 -5.67 -13.27 -11.51
C ASP A 254 -5.33 -11.99 -10.75
N GLY A 255 -6.23 -11.00 -10.72
CA GLY A 255 -6.05 -9.75 -9.96
C GLY A 255 -5.09 -8.75 -10.61
N ASP A 256 -4.56 -9.05 -11.80
CA ASP A 256 -3.55 -8.26 -12.51
C ASP A 256 -4.14 -7.12 -13.37
N ALA A 257 -5.46 -7.14 -13.56
CA ALA A 257 -6.19 -6.17 -14.35
C ALA A 257 -7.56 -5.88 -13.75
N TRP A 258 -8.12 -4.74 -14.15
CA TRP A 258 -9.49 -4.36 -13.92
C TRP A 258 -10.28 -4.59 -15.21
N LEU A 259 -11.58 -4.83 -15.08
CA LEU A 259 -12.47 -4.89 -16.23
C LEU A 259 -13.83 -4.29 -15.97
N ILE A 260 -14.39 -3.72 -17.04
CA ILE A 260 -15.78 -3.24 -17.11
C ILE A 260 -16.53 -3.93 -18.24
N GLY A 261 -17.85 -4.00 -18.08
CA GLY A 261 -18.77 -4.63 -19.03
C GLY A 261 -19.22 -6.04 -18.64
N SER A 262 -19.90 -6.67 -19.59
CA SER A 262 -20.57 -7.97 -19.44
C SER A 262 -19.60 -9.16 -19.39
N ALA A 263 -20.13 -10.38 -19.29
CA ALA A 263 -19.31 -11.59 -19.30
C ALA A 263 -18.66 -11.88 -20.68
N SER A 264 -19.31 -11.49 -21.78
CA SER A 264 -18.87 -11.81 -23.15
C SER A 264 -18.42 -10.60 -23.97
N LYS A 265 -18.67 -9.40 -23.46
CA LYS A 265 -18.24 -8.11 -24.02
C LYS A 265 -17.71 -7.25 -22.89
N ASN A 266 -16.40 -7.03 -22.86
CA ASN A 266 -15.73 -6.34 -21.76
C ASN A 266 -14.38 -5.79 -22.19
N ILE A 267 -13.87 -4.86 -21.39
CA ILE A 267 -12.59 -4.20 -21.62
C ILE A 267 -11.74 -4.43 -20.38
N TYR A 268 -10.52 -4.95 -20.58
CA TYR A 268 -9.53 -5.08 -19.52
C TYR A 268 -8.56 -3.90 -19.59
N PHE A 269 -8.19 -3.40 -18.43
CA PHE A 269 -7.22 -2.33 -18.28
C PHE A 269 -6.40 -2.52 -17.01
N ARG A 270 -5.18 -2.01 -16.99
CA ARG A 270 -4.30 -2.08 -15.82
C ARG A 270 -3.28 -0.94 -15.85
N MET A 271 -2.68 -0.69 -14.69
CA MET A 271 -1.53 0.21 -14.59
C MET A 271 -0.36 -0.43 -15.36
N THR A 272 0.27 0.33 -16.24
CA THR A 272 1.51 -0.08 -16.91
C THR A 272 2.71 0.12 -15.98
N SER A 273 3.88 -0.41 -16.36
CA SER A 273 5.14 -0.19 -15.65
C SER A 273 5.50 1.30 -15.50
N ASP A 274 4.96 2.14 -16.38
CA ASP A 274 5.23 3.57 -16.41
C ASP A 274 4.28 4.34 -15.48
N GLY A 275 3.47 3.64 -14.68
CA GLY A 275 2.54 4.25 -13.72
C GLY A 275 1.31 4.89 -14.36
N VAL A 276 0.92 4.43 -15.57
CA VAL A 276 -0.27 4.95 -16.27
C VAL A 276 -1.20 3.81 -16.62
N TYR A 277 -2.50 3.98 -16.34
CA TYR A 277 -3.53 3.03 -16.76
C TYR A 277 -3.69 3.01 -18.29
N LYS A 278 -3.78 1.81 -18.85
CA LYS A 278 -4.06 1.57 -20.26
C LYS A 278 -5.01 0.39 -20.44
N ILE A 279 -5.79 0.40 -21.51
CA ILE A 279 -6.54 -0.74 -22.02
C ILE A 279 -5.54 -1.77 -22.54
N VAL A 280 -5.66 -3.00 -22.04
CA VAL A 280 -4.79 -4.13 -22.39
C VAL A 280 -5.52 -5.29 -23.06
N LYS A 281 -6.85 -5.18 -23.20
CA LYS A 281 -7.67 -6.11 -23.98
C LYS A 281 -9.06 -5.54 -24.24
N ILE A 282 -9.56 -5.70 -25.45
CA ILE A 282 -10.97 -5.46 -25.78
C ILE A 282 -11.58 -6.78 -26.26
N ASN A 283 -12.56 -7.29 -25.51
CA ASN A 283 -13.37 -8.41 -25.95
C ASN A 283 -14.63 -7.87 -26.61
N ASN A 284 -14.56 -7.74 -27.93
CA ASN A 284 -15.67 -7.38 -28.78
C ASN A 284 -16.52 -8.59 -29.18
#